data_AF-A0A511R0D6-F1
#
_entry.id   AF-A0A511R0D6-F1
#
_cell.length_a   1.000
_cell.length_b   1.000
_cell.length_c   1.000
_cell.angle_alpha   90.00
_cell.angle_beta   90.00
_cell.angle_gamma   90.00
#
_symmetry.space_group_name_H-M   'P 1'
#
loop_
_entity.id
_entity.type
_entity.pdbx_description
1 polymer ?
#
loop_
_entity_poly.entity_id
_entity_poly.type
_entity_poly.pdbx_seq_one_letter_code
_entity_poly.pdbx_strand_id
1 'polypeptide(L)'
;MPEETPMEMRARLEREARAERERLRAGQKARLESLVVFGVVLVLFLGVALAFLFPRYEAIQTCYSSVRAELGSSVNPLFPGFWRDLRALKSENGTQSLESFVDTTDNRGASIRQPYRCTFRYGAPASFAINFQ
;
A
#
# COMPACT_ATOMS: atom_id res chain seq x y z
N MET A 1 -64.09 13.73 -29.50
CA MET A 1 -63.08 13.38 -28.48
C MET A 1 -63.61 13.87 -27.14
N PRO A 2 -63.43 13.15 -26.01
CA PRO A 2 -63.90 13.64 -24.72
C PRO A 2 -63.04 14.83 -24.28
N GLU A 3 -63.68 15.93 -23.88
CA GLU A 3 -63.01 17.06 -23.26
C GLU A 3 -62.70 16.70 -21.80
N GLU A 4 -61.45 16.36 -21.51
CA GLU A 4 -61.01 16.14 -20.12
C GLU A 4 -61.18 17.43 -19.32
N THR A 5 -61.86 17.33 -18.18
CA THR A 5 -62.10 18.49 -17.32
C THR A 5 -60.80 18.93 -16.64
N PRO A 6 -60.59 20.23 -16.39
CA PRO A 6 -59.36 20.74 -15.77
C PRO A 6 -59.08 20.15 -14.37
N MET A 7 -60.09 19.57 -13.70
CA MET A 7 -59.89 18.82 -12.45
C MET A 7 -59.25 17.44 -12.66
N GLU A 8 -59.67 16.70 -13.69
CA GLU A 8 -59.12 15.37 -13.99
C GLU A 8 -57.64 15.47 -14.41
N MET A 9 -57.31 16.51 -15.17
CA MET A 9 -55.94 16.79 -15.60
C MET A 9 -55.02 17.08 -14.40
N ARG A 10 -55.48 17.85 -13.40
CA ARG A 10 -54.73 18.10 -12.16
C ARG A 10 -54.56 16.85 -11.30
N ALA A 11 -55.61 16.05 -11.15
CA ALA A 11 -55.55 14.81 -10.39
C ALA A 11 -54.57 13.79 -11.01
N ARG A 12 -54.46 13.78 -12.35
CA ARG A 12 -53.49 12.95 -13.07
C ARG A 12 -52.05 13.41 -12.85
N LEU A 13 -51.81 14.72 -12.99
CA LEU A 13 -50.49 15.34 -12.76
C LEU A 13 -49.99 15.14 -11.32
N GLU A 14 -50.86 15.22 -10.31
CA GLU A 14 -50.46 14.96 -8.92
C GLU A 14 -50.06 13.49 -8.68
N ARG A 15 -50.74 12.54 -9.33
CA ARG A 15 -50.39 11.11 -9.23
C ARG A 15 -49.07 10.82 -9.92
N GLU A 16 -48.85 11.39 -11.11
CA GLU A 16 -47.58 11.26 -11.84
C GLU A 16 -46.42 11.91 -11.08
N ALA A 17 -46.61 13.11 -10.52
CA ALA A 17 -45.60 13.78 -9.71
C ALA A 17 -45.27 13.02 -8.41
N ARG A 18 -46.25 12.35 -7.78
CA ARG A 18 -45.99 11.48 -6.62
C ARG A 18 -45.22 10.22 -7.02
N ALA A 19 -45.60 9.58 -8.13
CA ALA A 19 -44.91 8.41 -8.64
C ALA A 19 -43.46 8.72 -9.06
N GLU A 20 -43.20 9.89 -9.67
CA GLU A 20 -41.84 10.34 -9.98
C GLU A 20 -41.01 10.60 -8.71
N ARG A 21 -41.59 11.26 -7.69
CA ARG A 21 -40.89 11.49 -6.42
C ARG A 21 -40.53 10.19 -5.71
N GLU A 22 -41.40 9.17 -5.74
CA GLU A 22 -41.12 7.86 -5.17
C GLU A 22 -40.03 7.12 -5.95
N ARG A 23 -40.06 7.16 -7.28
CA ARG A 23 -39.00 6.60 -8.14
C ARG A 23 -37.65 7.27 -7.89
N LEU A 24 -37.61 8.60 -7.74
CA LEU A 24 -36.40 9.36 -7.45
C LEU A 24 -35.83 9.04 -6.06
N ARG A 25 -36.67 8.90 -5.03
CA ARG A 25 -36.24 8.53 -3.67
C ARG A 25 -35.70 7.09 -3.59
N ALA A 26 -36.36 6.15 -4.26
CA ALA A 26 -35.88 4.77 -4.35
C ALA A 26 -34.53 4.68 -5.08
N GLY A 27 -34.34 5.45 -6.15
CA GLY A 27 -33.09 5.51 -6.91
C GLY A 27 -31.92 6.13 -6.14
N GLN A 28 -32.16 7.13 -5.27
CA GLN A 28 -31.10 7.75 -4.46
C GLN A 28 -30.62 6.84 -3.32
N LYS A 29 -31.53 6.09 -2.68
CA LYS A 29 -31.18 5.16 -1.61
C LYS A 29 -30.22 4.06 -2.09
N ALA A 30 -30.49 3.46 -3.25
CA ALA A 30 -29.63 2.42 -3.84
C ALA A 30 -28.22 2.93 -4.23
N ARG A 31 -28.12 4.19 -4.68
CA ARG A 31 -26.81 4.82 -5.00
C ARG A 31 -25.97 5.05 -3.75
N LEU A 32 -26.60 5.47 -2.65
CA LEU A 32 -25.90 5.68 -1.38
C LEU A 32 -25.38 4.35 -0.82
N GLU A 33 -26.21 3.29 -0.83
CA GLU A 33 -25.80 1.96 -0.39
C GLU A 33 -24.59 1.44 -1.18
N SER A 34 -24.60 1.63 -2.51
CA SER A 34 -23.48 1.24 -3.37
C SER A 34 -22.19 2.02 -3.06
N LEU A 35 -22.29 3.33 -2.81
CA LEU A 35 -21.15 4.18 -2.48
C LEU A 35 -20.56 3.83 -1.11
N VAL A 36 -21.40 3.51 -0.12
CA VAL A 36 -20.95 3.04 1.19
C VAL A 36 -20.20 1.72 1.07
N VAL A 37 -20.75 0.75 0.33
CA VAL A 37 -20.09 -0.55 0.12
C VAL A 37 -18.73 -0.35 -0.56
N PHE A 38 -18.65 0.48 -1.60
CA PHE A 38 -17.38 0.78 -2.26
C PHE A 38 -16.37 1.45 -1.31
N GLY A 39 -16.82 2.40 -0.49
CA GLY A 39 -15.98 3.06 0.52
C GLY A 39 -15.42 2.08 1.55
N VAL A 40 -16.24 1.15 2.04
CA VAL A 40 -15.79 0.11 2.98
C VAL A 40 -14.75 -0.81 2.34
N VAL A 41 -15.00 -1.26 1.10
CA VAL A 41 -14.04 -2.11 0.37
C VAL A 41 -12.72 -1.38 0.15
N LEU A 42 -12.75 -0.09 -0.19
CA LEU A 42 -11.55 0.72 -0.38
C LEU A 42 -10.73 0.86 0.91
N VAL A 43 -11.38 1.12 2.04
CA VAL A 43 -10.71 1.24 3.34
C VAL A 43 -10.09 -0.09 3.76
N LEU A 44 -10.80 -1.21 3.58
CA LEU A 44 -10.28 -2.54 3.86
C LEU A 44 -9.07 -2.86 2.97
N PHE A 45 -9.17 -2.57 1.67
CA PHE A 45 -8.06 -2.76 0.74
C PHE A 45 -6.84 -1.93 1.14
N LEU A 46 -7.04 -0.65 1.46
CA LEU A 46 -5.96 0.23 1.92
C LEU A 46 -5.34 -0.27 3.23
N GLY A 47 -6.16 -0.75 4.17
CA GLY A 47 -5.70 -1.34 5.43
C GLY A 47 -4.82 -2.57 5.20
N VAL A 48 -5.22 -3.48 4.31
CA VAL A 48 -4.43 -4.66 3.93
C VAL A 48 -3.12 -4.24 3.25
N ALA A 49 -3.17 -3.28 2.33
CA ALA A 49 -1.99 -2.76 1.66
C ALA A 49 -0.99 -2.15 2.66
N LEU A 50 -1.47 -1.34 3.61
CA LEU A 50 -0.65 -0.76 4.67
C LEU A 50 -0.08 -1.83 5.61
N ALA A 51 -0.88 -2.80 6.04
CA ALA A 51 -0.42 -3.90 6.90
C ALA A 51 0.68 -4.74 6.24
N PHE A 52 0.66 -4.86 4.92
CA PHE A 52 1.68 -5.57 4.16
C PHE A 52 2.94 -4.73 3.89
N LEU A 53 2.78 -3.43 3.64
CA LEU A 53 3.89 -2.51 3.34
C LEU A 53 4.66 -2.10 4.60
N PHE A 54 3.99 -1.90 5.72
CA PHE A 54 4.59 -1.34 6.92
C PHE A 54 5.71 -2.22 7.51
N PRO A 55 5.55 -3.54 7.70
CA PRO A 55 6.64 -4.39 8.20
C PRO A 55 7.84 -4.45 7.25
N ARG A 56 7.58 -4.35 5.94
CA ARG A 56 8.65 -4.30 4.93
C ARG A 56 9.44 -3.01 5.04
N TYR A 57 8.74 -1.89 5.23
CA TYR A 57 9.36 -0.60 5.41
C TYR A 57 10.25 -0.57 6.67
N GLU A 58 9.75 -1.07 7.81
CA GLU A 58 10.55 -1.17 9.03
C GLU A 58 11.78 -2.07 8.84
N ALA A 59 11.61 -3.27 8.26
CA ALA A 59 12.73 -4.17 8.00
C ALA A 59 13.79 -3.54 7.09
N ILE A 60 13.38 -2.81 6.04
CA ILE A 60 14.31 -2.12 5.14
C ILE A 60 15.02 -0.97 5.88
N GLN A 61 14.30 -0.16 6.66
CA GLN A 61 14.91 0.90 7.46
C GLN A 61 15.93 0.36 8.47
N THR A 62 15.60 -0.71 9.18
CA THR A 62 16.50 -1.37 10.12
C THR A 62 17.72 -1.95 9.42
N CYS A 63 17.54 -2.61 8.27
CA CYS A 63 18.66 -3.11 7.46
C CYS A 63 19.60 -1.96 7.09
N TYR A 64 19.03 -0.87 6.60
CA TYR A 64 19.78 0.31 6.18
C TYR A 64 20.54 0.96 7.35
N SER A 65 19.93 1.08 8.54
CA SER A 65 20.61 1.64 9.71
C SER A 65 21.76 0.76 10.19
N SER A 66 21.63 -0.57 10.10
CA SER A 66 22.71 -1.52 10.40
C SER A 66 23.86 -1.43 9.39
N VAL A 67 23.57 -1.41 8.08
CA VAL A 67 24.58 -1.20 7.03
C VAL A 67 25.39 0.06 7.29
N ARG A 68 24.69 1.16 7.59
CA ARG A 68 25.32 2.44 7.87
C ARG A 68 26.18 2.39 9.13
N ALA A 69 25.77 1.66 10.16
CA ALA A 69 26.54 1.52 11.38
C ALA A 69 27.85 0.75 11.16
N GLU A 70 27.84 -0.30 10.32
CA GLU A 70 29.03 -1.11 10.05
C GLU A 70 30.00 -0.46 9.05
N LEU A 71 29.48 0.13 7.98
CA LEU A 71 30.32 0.72 6.93
C LEU A 71 30.77 2.15 7.25
N GLY A 72 30.23 2.76 8.31
CA GLY A 72 30.63 4.08 8.79
C GLY A 72 30.16 5.25 7.90
N SER A 73 30.75 6.43 8.10
CA SER A 73 30.38 7.69 7.44
C SER A 73 30.73 7.77 5.95
N SER A 74 31.38 6.75 5.39
CA SER A 74 31.74 6.68 3.96
C SER A 74 30.55 6.32 3.07
N VAL A 75 29.43 5.87 3.65
CA VAL A 75 28.21 5.54 2.91
C VAL A 75 27.27 6.74 2.85
N ASN A 76 27.17 7.34 1.66
CA ASN A 76 26.25 8.43 1.34
C ASN A 76 24.80 8.02 1.69
N PRO A 77 24.05 8.81 2.50
CA PRO A 77 22.80 8.37 3.14
C PRO A 77 21.60 8.12 2.21
N LEU A 78 21.79 8.26 0.90
CA LEU A 78 20.78 8.08 -0.14
C LEU A 78 21.38 7.36 -1.33
N PHE A 79 22.09 6.25 -1.13
CA PHE A 79 22.59 5.47 -2.29
C PHE A 79 21.39 4.91 -3.08
N PRO A 80 21.15 5.37 -4.32
CA PRO A 80 20.10 4.82 -5.17
C PRO A 80 20.37 3.34 -5.47
N GLY A 81 21.65 2.92 -5.40
CA GLY A 81 22.10 1.54 -5.54
C GLY A 81 21.49 0.60 -4.50
N PHE A 82 21.41 1.00 -3.23
CA PHE A 82 20.86 0.14 -2.16
C PHE A 82 19.41 -0.26 -2.45
N TRP A 83 18.58 0.71 -2.86
CA TRP A 83 17.17 0.50 -3.18
C TRP A 83 16.95 -0.20 -4.52
N ARG A 84 17.78 0.12 -5.52
CA ARG A 84 17.71 -0.47 -6.86
C ARG A 84 18.08 -1.95 -6.86
N ASP A 85 19.07 -2.31 -6.04
CA ASP A 85 19.56 -3.69 -5.95
C ASP A 85 18.92 -4.48 -4.81
N LEU A 86 17.97 -3.87 -4.09
CA LEU A 86 17.19 -4.52 -3.04
C LEU A 86 16.35 -5.63 -3.66
N ARG A 87 16.84 -6.87 -3.59
CA ARG A 87 16.09 -8.03 -4.08
C ARG A 87 15.21 -8.57 -2.95
N ALA A 88 13.94 -8.78 -3.28
CA ALA A 88 12.91 -9.10 -2.31
C ALA A 88 13.08 -10.51 -1.70
N LEU A 89 13.18 -10.53 -0.38
CA LEU A 89 12.50 -11.43 0.57
C LEU A 89 12.33 -12.89 0.13
N LYS A 90 13.41 -13.67 0.14
CA LYS A 90 13.24 -15.12 0.28
C LYS A 90 12.75 -15.37 1.71
N SER A 91 11.51 -15.85 1.85
CA SER A 91 10.97 -16.31 3.12
C SER A 91 11.30 -17.79 3.27
N GLU A 92 12.14 -18.11 4.25
CA GLU A 92 12.53 -19.48 4.56
C GLU A 92 12.37 -19.69 6.06
N ASN A 93 11.58 -20.68 6.47
CA ASN A 93 11.35 -21.01 7.88
C ASN A 93 10.96 -19.80 8.76
N GLY A 94 10.08 -18.92 8.27
CA GLY A 94 9.64 -17.71 8.99
C GLY A 94 10.69 -16.60 9.09
N THR A 95 11.85 -16.79 8.47
CA THR A 95 12.91 -15.79 8.34
C THR A 95 12.81 -15.15 6.97
N GLN A 96 12.83 -13.81 6.91
CA GLN A 96 12.95 -13.06 5.67
C GLN A 96 14.39 -12.60 5.50
N SER A 97 14.97 -12.73 4.32
CA SER A 97 16.26 -12.11 4.01
C SER A 97 16.14 -11.03 2.96
N LEU A 98 16.77 -9.88 3.22
CA LEU A 98 17.01 -8.82 2.24
C LEU A 98 18.44 -8.94 1.74
N GLU A 99 18.60 -9.02 0.43
CA GLU A 99 19.91 -9.00 -0.23
C GLU A 99 20.01 -7.71 -1.03
N SER A 100 21.13 -7.02 -0.88
CA SER A 100 21.46 -5.81 -1.63
C SER A 100 22.96 -5.81 -1.94
N PHE A 101 23.40 -4.87 -2.75
CA PHE A 101 24.81 -4.68 -3.09
C PHE A 101 25.22 -3.27 -2.69
N VAL A 102 26.40 -3.15 -2.09
CA VAL A 102 26.97 -1.85 -1.74
C VAL A 102 28.26 -1.68 -2.53
N ASP A 103 28.35 -0.57 -3.26
CA ASP A 103 29.60 -0.16 -3.89
C ASP A 103 30.47 0.50 -2.82
N THR A 104 31.59 -0.13 -2.48
CA THR A 104 32.62 0.39 -1.59
C THR A 104 33.90 0.68 -2.39
N THR A 105 34.86 1.36 -1.76
CA THR A 105 36.16 1.64 -2.38
C THR A 105 37.23 0.95 -1.54
N ASP A 106 38.10 0.16 -2.18
CA ASP A 106 39.24 -0.45 -1.48
C ASP A 106 40.32 0.59 -1.13
N ASN A 107 41.31 0.19 -0.34
CA ASN A 107 42.42 1.07 0.05
C ASN A 107 43.31 1.52 -1.13
N ARG A 108 43.06 1.00 -2.34
CA ARG A 108 43.76 1.33 -3.59
C ARG A 108 42.90 2.23 -4.51
N GLY A 109 41.69 2.61 -4.08
CA GLY A 109 40.80 3.44 -4.87
C GLY A 109 39.95 2.67 -5.89
N ALA A 110 39.99 1.34 -5.91
CA ALA A 110 39.16 0.52 -6.79
C ALA A 110 37.74 0.41 -6.23
N SER A 111 36.74 0.57 -7.09
CA SER A 111 35.34 0.32 -6.73
C SER A 111 35.09 -1.17 -6.62
N ILE A 112 34.65 -1.63 -5.45
CA ILE A 112 34.29 -3.02 -5.18
C ILE A 112 32.80 -3.07 -4.86
N ARG A 113 32.07 -3.92 -5.57
CA ARG A 113 30.67 -4.20 -5.28
C ARG A 113 30.57 -5.37 -4.31
N GLN A 114 30.30 -5.08 -3.04
CA GLN A 114 30.19 -6.09 -2.00
C GLN A 114 28.72 -6.52 -1.82
N PRO A 115 28.42 -7.83 -1.85
CA PRO A 115 27.10 -8.32 -1.52
C PRO A 115 26.83 -8.12 -0.02
N TYR A 116 25.62 -7.70 0.31
CA TYR A 116 25.18 -7.48 1.67
C TYR A 116 23.84 -8.15 1.93
N ARG A 117 23.74 -8.95 3.01
CA ARG A 117 22.54 -9.71 3.36
C ARG A 117 22.10 -9.43 4.80
N CYS A 118 20.89 -8.92 4.95
CA CYS A 118 20.18 -8.86 6.24
C CYS A 118 19.20 -10.02 6.36
N THR A 119 19.12 -10.65 7.53
CA THR A 119 18.07 -11.63 7.87
C THR A 119 17.21 -11.13 9.04
N PHE A 120 15.89 -11.27 8.93
CA PHE A 120 14.90 -10.86 9.94
C PHE A 120 14.00 -12.03 10.30
N ARG A 121 13.68 -12.19 11.58
CA ARG A 121 12.66 -13.13 12.06
C ARG A 121 11.41 -12.36 12.48
N TYR A 122 10.25 -12.75 11.96
CA TYR A 122 8.97 -12.18 12.40
C TYR A 122 8.70 -12.49 13.88
N GLY A 123 8.30 -11.48 14.65
CA GLY A 123 7.89 -11.63 16.05
C GLY A 123 9.03 -11.73 17.07
N ALA A 124 10.30 -11.70 16.64
CA ALA A 124 11.44 -11.54 17.53
C ALA A 124 11.96 -10.09 17.45
N PRO A 125 12.56 -9.53 18.52
CA PRO A 125 13.39 -8.33 18.37
C PRO A 125 14.40 -8.62 17.26
N ALA A 126 14.57 -7.68 16.32
CA ALA A 126 15.38 -7.87 15.12
C ALA A 126 16.81 -8.30 15.50
N SER A 127 17.05 -9.62 15.49
CA SER A 127 18.35 -10.21 15.74
C SER A 127 19.08 -10.22 14.41
N PHE A 128 20.05 -9.32 14.30
CA PHE A 128 20.84 -9.13 13.10
C PHE A 128 22.03 -10.07 13.12
N ALA A 129 22.23 -10.79 12.02
CA ALA A 129 23.48 -11.48 11.74
C ALA A 129 23.93 -11.00 10.37
N ILE A 130 25.08 -10.33 10.34
CA ILE A 130 25.65 -9.82 9.10
C ILE A 130 26.75 -10.80 8.71
N ASN A 131 26.57 -11.45 7.55
CA ASN A 131 27.54 -12.38 7.01
C ASN A 131 28.25 -11.71 5.83
N PHE A 132 29.53 -11.43 6.00
CA PHE A 132 30.43 -11.08 4.91
C PHE A 132 30.82 -12.39 4.22
N GLN A 133 30.41 -12.57 2.96
CA GLN A 133 30.93 -13.64 2.10
C GLN A 133 32.15 -13.13 1.34
#